data_AF-A0A7C6WEF4-F1
#
_entry.id   AF-A0A7C6WEF4-F1
#
_cell.length_a   1.000
_cell.length_b   1.000
_cell.length_c   1.000
_cell.angle_alpha   90.00
_cell.angle_beta   90.00
_cell.angle_gamma   90.00
#
_symmetry.space_group_name_H-M   'P 1'
#
loop_
_entity.id
_entity.type
_entity.pdbx_description
1 polymer ?
#
loop_
_entity_poly.entity_id
_entity_poly.type
_entity_poly.pdbx_seq_one_letter_code
_entity_poly.pdbx_strand_id
1 'polypeptide(L)'
;MKPKSEEYPTMIELFTRKPDVITLPEDAILTPIPMDEEVSSLSAILLDDNYYKFLRQGRIRLTELLNPEMEQLQCLPDAIKSDMKEFIERMMLEEVDLKQLGIQGKSKEENLDELRRIYL
;
A
#
# COMPACT_ATOMS: atom_id res chain seq x y z
N MET A 1 4.08 5.34 -20.63
CA MET A 1 4.37 6.69 -20.10
C MET A 1 5.71 6.66 -19.38
N LYS A 2 6.51 7.74 -19.45
CA LYS A 2 7.67 7.92 -18.57
C LYS A 2 7.30 8.98 -17.51
N PRO A 3 7.67 8.78 -16.23
CA PRO A 3 7.39 9.77 -15.20
C PRO A 3 8.09 11.10 -15.52
N LYS A 4 7.50 12.21 -15.04
CA LYS A 4 8.03 13.57 -15.28
C LYS A 4 9.32 13.85 -14.48
N SER A 5 9.58 13.08 -13.44
CA SER A 5 10.80 13.12 -12.62
C SER A 5 11.43 11.73 -12.61
N GLU A 6 12.76 11.68 -12.66
CA GLU A 6 13.54 10.43 -12.58
C GLU A 6 13.53 9.82 -11.17
N GLU A 7 13.05 10.56 -10.16
CA GLU A 7 12.87 10.06 -8.79
C GLU A 7 11.72 9.03 -8.68
N TYR A 8 10.82 8.99 -9.67
CA TYR A 8 9.73 8.03 -9.71
C TYR A 8 10.07 6.81 -10.58
N PRO A 9 9.67 5.60 -10.16
CA PRO A 9 9.89 4.41 -10.95
C PRO A 9 9.15 4.49 -12.29
N THR A 10 9.79 4.02 -13.35
CA THR A 10 9.19 3.97 -14.69
C THR A 10 8.07 2.93 -14.78
N MET A 11 8.08 1.93 -13.89
CA MET A 11 7.10 0.84 -13.85
C MET A 11 6.90 0.37 -12.42
N ILE A 12 5.65 0.11 -12.06
CA ILE A 12 5.25 -0.48 -10.78
C ILE A 12 4.50 -1.77 -11.10
N GLU A 13 4.90 -2.89 -10.49
CA GLU A 13 4.23 -4.18 -10.65
C GLU A 13 3.78 -4.74 -9.30
N LEU A 14 2.57 -5.28 -9.26
CA LEU A 14 1.93 -5.75 -8.03
C LEU A 14 1.85 -7.28 -8.04
N PHE A 15 2.46 -7.89 -7.02
CA PHE A 15 2.44 -9.34 -6.81
C PHE A 15 1.64 -9.66 -5.56
N THR A 16 0.72 -10.61 -5.66
CA THR A 16 -0.07 -11.07 -4.52
C THR A 16 -0.12 -12.59 -4.45
N ARG A 17 -0.18 -13.14 -3.23
CA ARG A 17 -0.56 -14.54 -3.03
C ARG A 17 -2.08 -14.66 -3.10
N LYS A 18 -2.60 -15.86 -3.34
CA LYS A 18 -4.03 -16.12 -3.17
C LYS A 18 -4.48 -15.67 -1.76
N PRO A 19 -5.45 -14.76 -1.64
CA PRO A 19 -5.99 -14.38 -0.34
C PRO A 19 -6.70 -15.58 0.28
N ASP A 20 -6.35 -15.95 1.51
CA ASP A 20 -7.04 -17.02 2.25
C ASP A 20 -8.49 -16.66 2.60
N VAL A 21 -8.81 -15.36 2.51
CA VAL A 21 -10.12 -14.79 2.85
C VAL A 21 -11.18 -15.08 1.78
N ILE A 22 -10.76 -15.35 0.54
CA ILE A 22 -11.68 -15.61 -0.58
C ILE A 22 -11.71 -17.11 -0.88
N THR A 23 -12.63 -17.82 -0.22
CA THR A 23 -13.05 -19.16 -0.63
C THR A 23 -14.11 -19.04 -1.72
N LEU A 24 -13.72 -19.30 -2.96
CA LEU A 24 -14.66 -19.41 -4.07
C LEU A 24 -15.38 -20.77 -3.97
N PRO A 25 -16.72 -20.81 -4.04
CA PRO A 25 -17.44 -22.08 -4.18
C PRO A 25 -17.11 -22.75 -5.52
N GLU A 26 -17.32 -24.07 -5.62
CA GLU A 26 -16.97 -24.86 -6.83
C GLU A 26 -17.70 -24.36 -8.10
N ASP A 27 -18.87 -23.75 -7.94
CA ASP A 27 -19.71 -23.19 -9.00
C ASP A 27 -19.52 -21.68 -9.19
N ALA A 28 -18.46 -21.09 -8.61
CA ALA A 28 -18.20 -19.66 -8.75
C ALA A 28 -18.02 -19.26 -10.23
N ILE A 29 -18.86 -18.32 -10.67
CA ILE A 29 -18.76 -17.72 -12.00
C ILE A 29 -18.02 -16.39 -11.88
N LEU A 30 -16.90 -16.26 -12.57
CA LEU A 30 -16.12 -15.03 -12.63
C LEU A 30 -16.71 -14.11 -13.70
N THR A 31 -17.24 -12.96 -13.31
CA THR A 31 -17.68 -11.91 -14.23
C THR A 31 -16.55 -10.89 -14.45
N PRO A 32 -16.06 -10.72 -15.69
CA PRO A 32 -15.10 -9.68 -15.99
C PRO A 32 -15.71 -8.30 -15.72
N ILE A 33 -14.98 -7.44 -15.01
CA ILE A 33 -15.38 -6.04 -14.86
C ILE A 33 -14.96 -5.31 -16.14
N PRO A 34 -15.90 -4.67 -16.88
CA PRO A 34 -15.54 -3.88 -18.04
C PRO A 34 -14.68 -2.69 -17.60
N MET A 35 -13.46 -2.64 -18.09
CA MET A 35 -12.50 -1.56 -17.85
C MET A 35 -12.45 -0.71 -19.12
N ASP A 36 -12.71 0.59 -19.00
CA ASP A 36 -12.46 1.52 -20.10
C ASP A 36 -10.95 1.53 -20.43
N GLU A 37 -10.62 1.70 -21.71
CA GLU A 37 -9.27 1.51 -22.30
C GLU A 37 -8.15 2.37 -21.66
N GLU A 38 -8.48 3.32 -20.78
CA GLU A 38 -7.54 4.24 -20.15
C GLU A 38 -6.73 3.64 -18.98
N VAL A 39 -7.12 2.46 -18.46
CA VAL A 39 -6.43 1.85 -17.30
C VAL A 39 -5.94 0.44 -17.63
N SER A 40 -4.76 0.33 -18.25
CA SER A 40 -4.05 -0.96 -18.24
C SER A 40 -2.54 -0.83 -18.39
N SER A 41 -1.87 -0.62 -17.26
CA SER A 41 -0.46 -1.00 -17.08
C SER A 41 -0.20 -1.71 -15.74
N LEU A 42 -1.26 -1.96 -14.95
CA LEU A 42 -1.17 -2.69 -13.68
C LEU A 42 -1.54 -4.16 -13.95
N SER A 43 -0.54 -4.97 -14.28
CA SER A 43 -0.64 -6.42 -14.15
C SER A 43 -0.64 -6.76 -12.67
N ALA A 44 -1.68 -7.46 -12.21
CA ALA A 44 -1.66 -8.14 -10.92
C ALA A 44 -1.37 -9.61 -11.17
N ILE A 45 -0.19 -10.07 -10.76
CA ILE A 45 0.20 -11.48 -10.91
C ILE A 45 -0.15 -12.22 -9.62
N LEU A 46 -1.01 -13.23 -9.75
CA LEU A 46 -1.34 -14.14 -8.66
C LEU A 46 -0.29 -15.24 -8.57
N LEU A 47 0.39 -15.31 -7.44
CA LEU A 47 1.46 -16.27 -7.17
C LEU A 47 0.95 -17.42 -6.30
N ASP A 48 1.41 -18.64 -6.59
CA ASP A 48 1.31 -19.74 -5.64
C ASP A 48 2.30 -19.56 -4.46
N ASP A 49 2.12 -20.38 -3.44
CA ASP A 49 2.82 -20.24 -2.17
C ASP A 49 4.34 -20.41 -2.30
N ASN A 50 4.83 -21.26 -3.20
CA ASN A 50 6.25 -21.52 -3.34
C ASN A 50 6.95 -20.30 -3.99
N TYR A 51 6.39 -19.79 -5.08
CA TYR A 51 6.92 -18.60 -5.75
C TYR A 51 6.77 -17.34 -4.89
N TYR A 52 5.64 -17.18 -4.19
CA TYR A 52 5.47 -16.07 -3.26
C TYR A 52 6.52 -16.09 -2.14
N LYS A 53 6.78 -17.25 -1.53
CA LYS A 53 7.82 -17.39 -0.49
C LYS A 53 9.21 -17.08 -1.03
N PHE A 54 9.53 -17.57 -2.23
CA PHE A 54 10.82 -17.31 -2.89
C PHE A 54 11.04 -15.81 -3.15
N LEU A 55 10.07 -15.12 -3.78
CA LEU A 55 10.15 -13.68 -4.01
C LEU A 55 10.21 -12.89 -2.70
N ARG A 56 9.48 -13.33 -1.68
CA ARG A 56 9.48 -12.71 -0.35
C ARG A 56 10.83 -12.80 0.35
N GLN A 57 11.63 -13.84 0.09
CA GLN A 57 12.98 -14.00 0.65
C GLN A 57 14.02 -13.13 -0.07
N GLY A 58 13.86 -12.94 -1.39
CA GLY A 58 14.79 -12.15 -2.22
C GLY A 58 14.48 -10.65 -2.28
N ARG A 59 13.48 -10.15 -1.54
CA ARG A 59 13.09 -8.74 -1.58
C ARG A 59 13.98 -7.88 -0.69
N ILE A 60 14.21 -6.64 -1.12
CA ILE A 60 14.71 -5.56 -0.26
C ILE A 60 13.50 -4.82 0.30
N ARG A 61 13.36 -4.80 1.64
CA ARG A 61 12.32 -4.01 2.31
C ARG A 61 12.80 -2.58 2.48
N LEU A 62 12.23 -1.66 1.69
CA LEU A 62 12.48 -0.24 1.89
C LEU A 62 12.01 0.26 3.27
N THR A 63 11.05 -0.41 3.91
CA THR A 63 10.62 -0.07 5.28
C THR A 63 11.67 -0.35 6.36
N GLU A 64 12.61 -1.28 6.16
CA GLU A 64 13.72 -1.48 7.11
C GLU A 64 14.93 -0.59 6.78
N LEU A 65 14.86 0.14 5.67
CA LEU A 65 15.72 1.28 5.32
C LEU A 65 15.06 2.63 5.64
N LEU A 66 13.91 2.63 6.30
CA LEU A 66 13.20 3.82 6.77
C LEU A 66 13.18 3.78 8.30
N ASN A 67 14.35 4.00 8.89
CA ASN A 67 14.44 4.27 10.32
C ASN A 67 13.86 5.68 10.57
N PRO A 68 12.98 5.90 11.56
CA PRO A 68 12.45 7.23 11.86
C PRO A 68 13.51 8.27 12.28
N GLU A 69 14.73 7.82 12.57
CA GLU A 69 15.90 8.66 12.86
C GLU A 69 16.80 8.91 11.63
N MET A 70 16.48 8.35 10.47
CA MET A 70 17.25 8.59 9.25
C MET A 70 16.98 9.99 8.71
N GLU A 71 18.05 10.78 8.55
CA GLU A 71 18.05 12.10 7.90
C GLU A 71 17.32 12.12 6.54
N GLN A 72 17.17 10.97 5.88
CA GLN A 72 16.47 10.85 4.59
C GLN A 72 14.95 11.09 4.68
N LEU A 73 14.33 10.96 5.86
CA LEU A 73 12.94 11.41 6.08
C LEU A 73 12.82 12.95 6.06
N GLN A 74 13.92 13.70 6.25
CA GLN A 74 13.92 15.16 6.04
C GLN A 74 13.76 15.52 4.55
N CYS A 75 14.08 14.60 3.63
CA CYS A 75 14.03 14.82 2.17
C CYS A 75 12.69 14.40 1.52
N LEU A 76 11.64 14.12 2.31
CA LEU A 76 10.31 13.88 1.75
C LEU A 76 9.84 15.11 0.96
N PRO A 77 9.43 14.94 -0.32
CA PRO A 77 8.85 16.02 -1.10
C PRO A 77 7.67 16.67 -0.37
N ASP A 78 7.57 18.00 -0.45
CA ASP A 78 6.54 18.77 0.23
C ASP A 78 5.12 18.32 -0.14
N ALA A 79 4.93 17.82 -1.37
CA ALA A 79 3.67 17.24 -1.81
C ALA A 79 3.23 16.05 -0.93
N ILE A 80 4.16 15.14 -0.59
CA ILE A 80 3.83 13.99 0.26
C ILE A 80 3.52 14.43 1.69
N LYS A 81 4.27 15.41 2.23
CA LYS A 81 3.97 15.98 3.55
C LYS A 81 2.60 16.65 3.58
N SER A 82 2.25 17.37 2.51
CA SER A 82 0.95 18.04 2.35
C SER A 82 -0.19 17.04 2.29
N ASP A 83 -0.07 16.01 1.45
CA ASP A 83 -1.09 14.97 1.29
C ASP A 83 -1.30 14.19 2.60
N MET A 84 -0.20 13.84 3.28
CA MET A 84 -0.27 13.13 4.56
C MET A 84 -0.87 14.00 5.67
N LYS A 85 -0.59 15.30 5.68
CA LYS A 85 -1.24 16.25 6.60
C LYS A 85 -2.75 16.25 6.40
N GLU A 86 -3.19 16.39 5.15
CA GLU A 86 -4.61 16.41 4.80
C GLU A 86 -5.31 15.09 5.16
N PHE A 87 -4.66 13.96 4.87
CA PHE A 87 -5.15 12.64 5.26
C PHE A 87 -5.35 12.55 6.77
N ILE A 88 -4.35 12.94 7.58
CA ILE A 88 -4.43 12.88 9.04
C ILE A 88 -5.56 13.77 9.57
N GLU A 89 -5.70 14.99 9.04
CA GLU A 89 -6.76 15.93 9.45
C GLU A 89 -8.17 15.41 9.14
N ARG A 90 -8.37 14.83 7.95
CA ARG A 90 -9.65 14.22 7.56
C ARG A 90 -9.94 12.97 8.39
N MET A 91 -8.96 12.09 8.48
CA MET A 91 -9.09 10.81 9.18
C MET A 91 -9.38 11.01 10.65
N MET A 92 -8.89 12.08 11.30
CA MET A 92 -9.26 12.41 12.69
C MET A 92 -10.78 12.51 12.91
N LEU A 93 -11.51 13.09 11.97
CA LEU A 93 -12.94 13.37 12.10
C LEU A 93 -13.84 12.20 11.65
N GLU A 94 -13.28 11.23 10.93
CA GLU A 94 -14.04 10.11 10.38
C GLU A 94 -14.27 8.99 11.41
N GLU A 95 -15.48 8.44 11.49
CA GLU A 95 -15.72 7.21 12.23
C GLU A 95 -15.21 6.01 11.42
N VAL A 96 -14.24 5.27 11.94
CA VAL A 96 -13.58 4.17 11.23
C VAL A 96 -13.56 2.90 12.05
N ASP A 97 -14.06 1.81 11.48
CA ASP A 97 -13.95 0.48 12.06
C ASP A 97 -12.58 -0.14 11.72
N LEU A 98 -11.62 0.04 12.62
CA LEU A 98 -10.26 -0.49 12.48
C LEU A 98 -10.22 -2.01 12.33
N LYS A 99 -11.21 -2.74 12.87
CA LYS A 99 -11.25 -4.21 12.75
C LYS A 99 -11.60 -4.63 11.33
N GLN A 100 -12.47 -3.89 10.65
CA GLN A 100 -12.77 -4.13 9.22
C GLN A 100 -11.57 -3.84 8.32
N LEU A 101 -10.70 -2.91 8.73
CA LEU A 101 -9.43 -2.62 8.06
C LEU A 101 -8.31 -3.62 8.43
N GLY A 102 -8.59 -4.61 9.28
CA GLY A 102 -7.60 -5.59 9.73
C GLY A 102 -6.53 -5.02 10.67
N ILE A 103 -6.74 -3.81 11.19
CA ILE A 103 -5.84 -3.15 12.15
C ILE A 103 -6.22 -3.65 13.55
N GLN A 104 -5.28 -4.33 14.20
CA GLN A 104 -5.47 -4.91 15.52
C GLN A 104 -4.41 -4.40 16.49
N GLY A 105 -4.81 -4.10 17.73
CA GLY A 105 -3.89 -3.79 18.82
C GLY A 105 -3.43 -2.34 18.95
N LYS A 106 -3.95 -1.41 18.12
CA LYS A 106 -3.73 0.04 18.26
C LYS A 106 -5.04 0.80 18.02
N SER A 107 -5.26 1.88 18.78
CA SER A 107 -6.37 2.80 18.57
C SER A 107 -6.15 3.65 17.32
N LYS A 108 -7.22 4.31 16.87
CA LYS A 108 -7.17 5.19 15.71
C LYS A 108 -6.23 6.37 15.97
N GLU A 109 -6.32 6.92 17.17
CA GLU A 109 -5.49 8.03 17.66
C GLU A 109 -4.02 7.62 17.71
N GLU A 110 -3.70 6.45 18.26
CA GLU A 110 -2.32 5.94 18.31
C GLU A 110 -1.70 5.79 16.91
N ASN A 111 -2.48 5.31 15.94
CA ASN A 111 -2.03 5.21 14.56
C ASN A 111 -1.85 6.59 13.91
N LEU A 112 -2.76 7.54 14.15
CA LEU A 112 -2.66 8.89 13.61
C LEU A 112 -1.48 9.66 14.21
N ASP A 113 -1.17 9.48 15.50
CA ASP A 113 -0.03 10.11 16.14
C ASP A 113 1.31 9.54 15.66
N GLU A 114 1.36 8.23 15.36
CA GLU A 114 2.54 7.63 14.74
C GLU A 114 2.76 8.16 13.33
N LEU A 115 1.69 8.31 12.53
CA LEU A 115 1.77 8.95 11.21
C LEU A 115 2.24 10.40 11.32
N ARG A 116 1.75 11.17 12.29
CA ARG A 116 2.26 12.54 12.53
C ARG A 116 3.76 12.55 12.76
N ARG A 117 4.27 11.67 13.64
CA ARG A 117 5.71 11.61 13.96
C ARG A 117 6.59 11.29 12.74
N ILE A 118 6.03 10.60 11.74
CA ILE A 118 6.76 10.17 10.55
C ILE A 118 6.71 11.24 9.45
N TYR A 119 5.57 11.92 9.28
CA TYR A 119 5.31 12.76 8.12
C TYR A 119 5.26 14.27 8.39
N LEU A 120 5.16 14.70 9.66
CA LEU A 120 5.07 16.10 10.09
C LEU A 120 6.17 16.46 11.08
#